data_AF-A0A9D1YF02-F1
#
_entry.id   AF-A0A9D1YF02-F1
#
_cell.length_a   1.000
_cell.length_b   1.000
_cell.length_c   1.000
_cell.angle_alpha   90.00
_cell.angle_beta   90.00
_cell.angle_gamma   90.00
#
_symmetry.space_group_name_H-M   'P 1'
#
loop_
_entity.id
_entity.type
_entity.pdbx_description
1 polymer ?
#
loop_
_entity_poly.entity_id
_entity_poly.type
_entity_poly.pdbx_seq_one_letter_code
_entity_poly.pdbx_strand_id
1 'polypeptide(L)'
;MNEKEVSELRRRFRQDRSNITHIRGCYVNEAKEIVSEFDQSLGLMQQEECEKFLALLKRTLSGTLEKNLLDISFTTQQVEDSEEH
;
A
#
# COMPACT_ATOMS: atom_id res chain seq x y z
N MET A 1 -6.08 4.08 -14.55
CA MET A 1 -6.30 5.07 -13.47
C MET A 1 -5.90 6.49 -13.93
N ASN A 2 -6.55 7.57 -13.48
CA ASN A 2 -6.20 8.97 -13.82
C ASN A 2 -5.66 9.80 -12.63
N GLU A 3 -5.13 11.01 -12.89
CA GLU A 3 -4.51 11.86 -11.86
C GLU A 3 -5.46 12.26 -10.74
N LYS A 4 -6.74 12.48 -11.07
CA LYS A 4 -7.77 12.83 -10.09
C LYS A 4 -8.01 11.67 -9.14
N GLU A 5 -8.12 10.45 -9.66
CA GLU A 5 -8.28 9.23 -8.87
C GLU A 5 -7.09 8.99 -7.94
N VAL A 6 -5.86 9.17 -8.45
CA VAL A 6 -4.62 9.08 -7.64
C VAL A 6 -4.64 10.09 -6.49
N SER A 7 -5.05 11.34 -6.77
CA SER A 7 -5.13 12.41 -5.78
C SER A 7 -6.16 12.08 -4.69
N GLU A 8 -7.32 11.53 -5.06
CA GLU A 8 -8.35 11.09 -4.11
C GLU A 8 -7.83 9.96 -3.20
N LEU A 9 -7.11 8.96 -3.75
CA LEU A 9 -6.49 7.91 -2.95
C LEU A 9 -5.46 8.48 -1.97
N ARG A 10 -4.55 9.32 -2.46
CA ARG A 10 -3.50 9.95 -1.63
C ARG A 10 -4.08 10.80 -0.50
N ARG A 11 -5.24 11.44 -0.71
CA ARG A 11 -5.92 12.24 0.31
C ARG A 11 -6.45 11.40 1.47
N ARG A 12 -6.77 10.12 1.24
CA ARG A 12 -7.29 9.19 2.26
C ARG A 12 -6.24 8.66 3.23
N PHE A 13 -4.95 8.71 2.87
CA PHE A 13 -3.86 8.25 3.75
C PHE A 13 -3.56 9.24 4.87
N ARG A 14 -4.48 9.47 5.79
CA ARG A 14 -4.30 10.35 6.96
C ARG A 14 -4.77 9.63 8.22
N GLN A 15 -4.11 9.88 9.35
CA GLN A 15 -4.37 9.15 10.58
C GLN A 15 -5.83 9.27 11.06
N ASP A 16 -6.47 10.40 10.80
CA ASP A 16 -7.84 10.71 11.20
C ASP A 16 -8.93 10.03 10.33
N ARG A 17 -8.59 9.62 9.10
CA ARG A 17 -9.57 9.10 8.12
C ARG A 17 -9.05 7.94 7.25
N SER A 18 -8.01 7.25 7.68
CA SER A 18 -7.47 6.10 6.95
C SER A 18 -8.33 4.87 7.21
N ASN A 19 -8.73 4.17 6.16
CA ASN A 19 -9.40 2.87 6.26
C ASN A 19 -8.40 1.71 6.40
N ILE A 20 -7.10 2.00 6.53
CA ILE A 20 -6.06 0.99 6.72
C ILE A 20 -6.08 0.55 8.18
N THR A 21 -6.45 -0.71 8.43
CA THR A 21 -6.55 -1.26 9.79
C THR A 21 -5.24 -1.83 10.30
N HIS A 22 -4.43 -2.40 9.41
CA HIS A 22 -3.23 -3.15 9.74
C HIS A 22 -2.12 -2.82 8.74
N ILE A 23 -0.88 -2.85 9.20
CA ILE A 23 0.32 -2.81 8.37
C ILE A 23 1.05 -4.12 8.56
N ARG A 24 1.29 -4.80 7.44
CA ARG A 24 2.16 -5.95 7.35
C ARG A 24 3.46 -5.58 6.66
N GLY A 25 4.54 -6.19 7.12
CA GLY A 25 5.82 -6.08 6.46
C GLY A 25 6.70 -7.28 6.77
N CYS A 26 7.71 -7.47 5.96
CA CYS A 26 8.71 -8.49 6.13
C CYS A 26 10.10 -7.90 5.92
N TYR A 27 11.10 -8.49 6.59
CA TYR A 27 12.50 -8.22 6.33
C TYR A 27 13.06 -9.37 5.48
N VAL A 28 13.63 -9.01 4.33
CA VAL A 28 14.17 -9.96 3.35
C VAL A 28 15.68 -9.83 3.32
N ASN A 29 16.40 -10.95 3.45
CA ASN A 29 17.86 -10.98 3.42
C ASN A 29 18.41 -11.01 1.98
N GLU A 30 19.75 -11.04 1.85
CA GLU A 30 20.43 -11.10 0.54
C GLU A 30 20.14 -12.41 -0.23
N ALA A 31 19.83 -13.49 0.48
CA ALA A 31 19.42 -14.78 -0.10
C ALA A 31 17.96 -14.78 -0.59
N LYS A 32 17.25 -13.64 -0.49
CA LYS A 32 15.82 -13.47 -0.81
C LYS A 32 14.88 -14.27 0.11
N GLU A 33 15.32 -14.55 1.33
CA GLU A 33 14.53 -15.24 2.33
C GLU A 33 13.88 -14.22 3.26
N ILE A 34 12.62 -14.46 3.60
CA ILE A 34 11.93 -13.73 4.66
C ILE A 34 12.49 -14.21 5.99
N VAL A 35 13.22 -13.34 6.69
CA VAL A 35 13.83 -13.68 7.99
C VAL A 35 13.03 -13.14 9.17
N SER A 36 12.08 -12.25 8.92
CA SER A 36 11.14 -11.75 9.93
C SER A 36 9.91 -11.15 9.27
N GLU A 37 8.77 -11.27 9.94
CA GLU A 37 7.49 -10.71 9.53
C GLU A 37 6.87 -9.96 10.71
N PHE A 38 6.08 -8.94 10.41
CA PHE A 38 5.25 -8.27 11.39
C PHE A 38 3.87 -7.97 10.82
N ASP A 39 2.89 -8.02 11.70
CA ASP A 39 1.53 -7.55 11.46
C ASP A 39 1.12 -6.69 12.65
N GLN A 40 0.88 -5.42 12.41
CA GLN A 40 0.60 -4.45 13.46
C GLN A 40 -0.67 -3.67 13.14
N SER A 41 -1.57 -3.59 14.12
CA SER A 41 -2.76 -2.76 14.04
C SER A 41 -2.38 -1.29 14.03
N LEU A 42 -2.82 -0.57 13.00
CA LEU A 42 -2.59 0.87 12.85
C LEU A 42 -3.26 1.67 13.98
N GLY A 43 -4.34 1.15 14.55
CA GLY A 43 -5.06 1.78 15.67
C GLY A 43 -4.34 1.66 17.02
N LEU A 44 -3.38 0.73 17.14
CA LEU A 44 -2.59 0.52 18.37
C LEU A 44 -1.18 1.11 18.27
N MET A 45 -0.74 1.47 17.07
CA MET A 45 0.57 2.10 16.83
C MET A 45 0.63 3.53 17.39
N GLN A 46 1.84 3.98 17.70
CA GLN A 46 2.06 5.37 18.08
C GLN A 46 1.83 6.31 16.90
N GLN A 47 1.36 7.53 17.18
CA GLN A 47 1.06 8.51 16.15
C GLN A 47 2.25 8.78 15.21
N GLU A 48 3.46 8.92 15.74
CA GLU A 48 4.66 9.18 14.94
C GLU A 48 4.97 8.04 13.97
N GLU A 49 4.81 6.78 14.41
CA GLU A 49 5.03 5.60 13.56
C GLU A 49 3.97 5.50 12.47
N CYS A 50 2.70 5.71 12.82
CA CYS A 50 1.58 5.80 11.87
C CYS A 50 1.85 6.86 10.80
N GLU A 51 2.28 8.05 11.19
CA GLU A 51 2.58 9.13 10.25
C GLU A 51 3.72 8.77 9.29
N LYS A 52 4.77 8.10 9.79
CA LYS A 52 5.88 7.60 8.94
C LYS A 52 5.39 6.59 7.90
N PHE A 53 4.60 5.60 8.31
CA PHE A 53 4.05 4.62 7.38
C PHE A 53 3.09 5.24 6.36
N LEU A 54 2.17 6.11 6.80
CA LEU A 54 1.26 6.79 5.89
C LEU A 54 2.00 7.73 4.93
N ALA A 55 3.09 8.37 5.37
CA ALA A 55 3.96 9.16 4.50
C ALA A 55 4.64 8.28 3.43
N LEU A 56 5.11 7.09 3.80
CA LEU A 56 5.66 6.12 2.85
C LEU A 56 4.62 5.73 1.79
N LEU A 57 3.41 5.35 2.22
CA LEU A 57 2.30 5.00 1.32
C LEU A 57 1.88 6.15 0.40
N LYS A 58 1.92 7.41 0.88
CA LYS A 58 1.70 8.56 0.00
C LYS A 58 2.75 8.72 -1.09
N ARG A 59 4.00 8.33 -0.80
CA ARG A 59 5.11 8.41 -1.77
C ARG A 59 4.97 7.36 -2.87
N THR A 60 4.37 6.20 -2.60
CA THR A 60 4.13 5.20 -3.64
C THR A 60 3.11 5.67 -4.67
N LEU A 61 2.21 6.59 -4.30
CA LEU A 61 1.24 7.25 -5.19
C LEU A 61 1.77 8.58 -5.77
N SER A 62 3.07 8.80 -5.79
CA SER A 62 3.69 10.02 -6.34
C SER A 62 4.36 9.78 -7.68
N GLY A 63 4.55 10.85 -8.45
CA GLY A 63 5.14 10.80 -9.79
C GLY A 63 4.09 10.89 -10.89
N THR A 64 4.52 10.63 -12.12
CA THR A 64 3.68 10.74 -13.32
C THR A 64 3.09 9.37 -13.67
N LEU A 65 1.83 9.37 -14.14
CA LEU A 65 1.22 8.19 -14.76
C LEU A 65 2.09 7.68 -15.91
N GLU A 66 2.05 6.36 -16.15
CA GLU A 66 2.81 5.65 -17.18
C GLU A 66 4.33 5.65 -16.99
N LYS A 67 4.85 6.35 -15.98
CA LYS A 67 6.28 6.37 -15.64
C LYS A 67 6.55 5.77 -14.27
N ASN A 68 5.96 6.35 -13.23
CA ASN A 68 6.09 5.89 -11.84
C ASN A 68 4.86 5.09 -11.40
N LEU A 69 3.70 5.44 -11.97
CA LEU A 69 2.42 4.82 -11.68
C LEU A 69 1.97 4.06 -12.93
N LEU A 70 2.19 2.75 -12.93
CA LEU A 70 1.85 1.86 -14.03
C LEU A 70 0.42 1.35 -13.86
N ASP A 71 -0.38 1.46 -14.93
CA ASP A 71 -1.70 0.86 -14.96
C ASP A 71 -1.56 -0.61 -15.34
N ILE A 72 -1.91 -1.51 -14.42
CA ILE A 72 -1.89 -2.96 -14.67
C ILE A 72 -3.31 -3.38 -15.00
N SER A 73 -3.58 -3.63 -16.28
CA SER A 73 -4.86 -4.15 -16.72
C SER A 73 -4.93 -5.66 -16.52
N PHE A 74 -6.05 -6.11 -15.95
CA PHE A 74 -6.42 -7.51 -15.87
C PHE A 74 -7.91 -7.66 -16.18
N THR A 75 -8.28 -8.81 -16.70
CA THR A 75 -9.68 -9.17 -16.96
C THR A 75 -10.33 -9.68 -15.68
N THR A 76 -11.65 -9.55 -15.59
CA THR A 76 -12.42 -10.13 -14.46
C THR A 76 -12.18 -11.63 -14.34
N GLN A 77 -12.12 -12.33 -15.48
CA GLN A 77 -11.89 -13.77 -15.53
C GLN A 77 -10.52 -14.17 -14.94
N GLN A 78 -9.46 -13.40 -15.18
CA GLN A 78 -8.14 -13.65 -14.59
C GLN A 78 -8.13 -13.58 -13.06
N VAL A 79 -9.05 -12.81 -12.47
CA VAL A 79 -9.18 -12.65 -11.03
C VAL A 79 -10.10 -13.73 -10.46
N GLU A 80 -11.23 -14.00 -11.10
CA GLU A 80 -12.18 -15.05 -10.72
C GLU A 80 -11.55 -16.45 -10.73
N ASP A 81 -10.72 -16.75 -11.73
CA ASP A 81 -10.06 -18.06 -11.87
C ASP A 81 -8.74 -18.15 -11.05
N SER A 82 -8.40 -17.15 -10.23
CA SER A 82 -7.16 -17.13 -9.44
C SER A 82 -7.30 -17.93 -8.13
N GLU A 83 -6.19 -18.46 -7.61
CA GLU A 83 -6.18 -19.23 -6.35
C GLU A 83 -6.63 -18.43 -5.12
N GLU A 84 -6.67 -17.10 -5.22
CA GLU A 84 -7.01 -16.16 -4.16
C GLU A 84 -8.52 -15.84 -4.10
N HIS A 85 -9.31 -16.36 -5.06
CA HIS A 85 -10.75 -16.12 -5.21
C HIS A 85 -11.66 -17.28 -4.81
#